data_AF-A0A9W5RBX3-F1
#
_entry.id   AF-A0A9W5RBX3-F1
#
_cell.length_a   1.000
_cell.length_b   1.000
_cell.length_c   1.000
_cell.angle_alpha   90.00
_cell.angle_beta   90.00
_cell.angle_gamma   90.00
#
_symmetry.space_group_name_H-M   'P 1'
#
loop_
_entity.id
_entity.type
_entity.pdbx_description
1 polymer ?
#
loop_
_entity_poly.entity_id
_entity_poly.type
_entity_poly.pdbx_seq_one_letter_code
_entity_poly.pdbx_strand_id
1 'polypeptide(L)' 'MPISLFGKWYPNGHIEPQWMTKLDSCSSSLFYQLDVPKEKVVEILQSLHDLGIID' A
#
# COMPACT_ATOMS: atom_id res chain seq x y z
N MET A 1 10.75 16.89 11.41
CA MET A 1 10.08 15.89 12.27
C MET A 1 9.66 14.73 11.38
N PRO A 2 9.99 13.47 11.71
CA PRO A 2 9.59 12.32 10.90
C PRO A 2 8.09 12.10 11.10
N ILE A 3 7.34 12.09 10.00
CA ILE A 3 5.89 11.95 10.00
C ILE A 3 5.58 10.46 10.20
N SER A 4 4.84 10.17 11.26
CA SER A 4 4.30 8.86 11.59
C SER A 4 3.74 8.14 10.36
N LEU A 5 3.99 6.82 10.29
CA LEU A 5 3.47 5.85 9.32
C LEU A 5 1.92 5.72 9.27
N PHE A 6 1.18 6.69 9.81
CA PHE A 6 -0.28 6.74 9.89
C PHE A 6 -0.87 8.02 9.25
N GLY A 7 -0.11 8.68 8.37
CA GLY A 7 -0.54 9.84 7.61
C GLY A 7 -0.32 9.63 6.11
N LYS A 8 -1.21 8.85 5.47
CA LYS A 8 -1.26 8.66 4.02
C LYS A 8 -1.39 10.02 3.32
N TRP A 9 -0.28 10.59 2.86
CA TRP A 9 -0.26 11.74 1.97
C TRP A 9 -0.28 11.24 0.53
N TYR A 10 -1.42 11.35 -0.12
CA TYR A 10 -1.55 11.09 -1.56
C TYR A 10 -1.23 12.39 -2.32
N PRO A 11 -0.21 12.40 -3.18
CA PRO A 11 0.28 13.63 -3.81
C PRO A 11 -0.75 14.34 -4.71
N ASN A 12 -1.80 13.64 -5.15
CA ASN A 12 -2.78 14.18 -6.10
C ASN A 12 -4.14 14.56 -5.50
N GLY A 13 -4.28 14.55 -4.17
CA GLY A 13 -5.54 14.92 -3.53
C GLY A 13 -6.64 13.88 -3.74
N HIS A 14 -7.05 13.27 -2.63
CA HIS A 14 -8.44 12.88 -2.38
C HIS A 14 -9.01 11.53 -2.85
N ILE A 15 -8.22 10.56 -3.34
CA ILE A 15 -8.75 9.20 -3.54
C ILE A 15 -7.77 8.17 -2.97
N GLU A 16 -8.24 7.42 -1.98
CA GLU A 16 -7.56 6.19 -1.54
C GLU A 16 -7.64 5.16 -2.69
N PRO A 17 -6.49 4.63 -3.15
CA PRO A 17 -6.46 3.63 -4.21
C PRO A 17 -7.27 2.39 -3.84
N GLN A 18 -8.03 1.85 -4.79
CA GLN A 18 -8.89 0.69 -4.54
C GLN A 18 -8.08 -0.55 -4.12
N TRP A 19 -6.85 -0.68 -4.63
CA TRP A 19 -5.95 -1.75 -4.24
C TRP A 19 -5.60 -1.70 -2.76
N MET A 20 -5.62 -0.54 -2.12
CA MET A 20 -5.23 -0.43 -0.72
C MET A 20 -6.33 -0.96 0.21
N THR A 21 -7.60 -0.69 -0.10
CA THR A 21 -8.74 -1.32 0.59
C THR A 21 -8.77 -2.84 0.37
N LYS A 22 -8.39 -3.30 -0.83
CA LYS A 22 -8.25 -4.74 -1.13
C LYS A 22 -7.08 -5.35 -0.33
N LEU A 23 -5.98 -4.64 -0.16
CA LEU A 23 -4.83 -5.06 0.62
C LEU A 23 -5.15 -5.18 2.12
N ASP A 24 -5.95 -4.26 2.66
CA ASP A 24 -6.44 -4.36 4.04
C ASP A 24 -7.41 -5.53 4.25
N SER A 25 -8.08 -5.98 3.19
CA SER A 25 -8.89 -7.18 3.21
C SER A 25 -8.06 -8.47 3.09
N CYS A 26 -6.78 -8.37 2.71
CA CYS A 26 -5.89 -9.54 2.66
C CYS A 26 -5.52 -10.00 4.07
N SER A 27 -5.62 -11.31 4.31
CA SER A 27 -5.21 -11.89 5.59
C SER A 27 -3.73 -11.66 5.85
N SER A 28 -3.40 -11.25 7.08
CA SER A 28 -2.02 -11.16 7.58
C SER A 28 -1.21 -12.44 7.30
N SER A 29 -1.88 -13.59 7.25
CA SER A 29 -1.30 -14.90 6.90
C SER A 29 -0.54 -14.91 5.57
N LEU A 30 -1.01 -14.20 4.54
CA LEU A 30 -0.38 -14.18 3.22
C LEU A 30 1.00 -13.50 3.26
N PHE A 31 1.11 -12.42 4.03
CA PHE A 31 2.36 -11.68 4.20
C PHE A 31 3.40 -12.53 4.96
N TYR A 32 2.97 -13.27 5.98
CA TYR A 32 3.83 -14.22 6.69
C TYR A 32 4.28 -15.38 5.81
N GLN A 33 3.40 -15.91 4.95
CA GLN A 33 3.75 -17.01 4.03
C GLN A 33 4.75 -16.60 2.96
N LEU A 34 4.73 -15.33 2.55
CA LEU A 34 5.65 -14.80 1.56
C LEU A 34 6.98 -14.34 2.18
N ASP A 35 7.11 -14.33 3.51
CA ASP A 35 8.23 -13.71 4.24
C ASP A 35 8.45 -12.23 3.84
N VAL A 36 7.37 -11.56 3.42
CA VAL A 36 7.41 -10.15 2.99
C VAL A 36 6.61 -9.30 3.97
N PRO A 37 7.22 -8.28 4.60
CA PRO A 37 6.49 -7.38 5.47
C PRO A 37 5.46 -6.58 4.66
N LYS A 38 4.27 -6.35 5.25
CA LYS A 38 3.17 -5.61 4.61
C LYS A 38 3.61 -4.25 4.06
N GLU A 39 4.53 -3.59 4.74
CA GLU A 39 5.14 -2.31 4.33
C GLU A 39 5.82 -2.40 2.95
N LYS A 40 6.59 -3.46 2.69
CA LYS A 40 7.23 -3.70 1.39
C LYS A 40 6.21 -3.95 0.29
N VAL A 41 5.12 -4.64 0.62
CA VAL A 41 4.02 -4.87 -0.33
C VAL A 41 3.32 -3.54 -0.68
N VAL A 42 3.09 -2.68 0.32
CA VAL A 42 2.55 -1.33 0.10
C VAL A 42 3.47 -0.50 -0.79
N GLU A 43 4.79 -0.53 -0.57
CA GLU A 43 5.76 0.19 -1.42
C GLU A 43 5.73 -0.28 -2.88
N ILE A 44 5.64 -1.59 -3.10
CA ILE A 44 5.57 -2.17 -4.45
C ILE A 44 4.25 -1.77 -5.12
N LEU A 45 3.13 -1.91 -4.43
CA LEU A 45 1.81 -1.56 -4.99
C LEU A 45 1.70 -0.06 -5.27
N GLN A 46 2.26 0.79 -4.40
CA GLN A 46 2.35 2.23 -4.66
C GLN A 46 3.19 2.52 -5.91
N SER A 47 4.35 1.85 -6.06
CA SER A 47 5.20 2.01 -7.24
C SER A 47 4.50 1.55 -8.52
N LEU A 48 3.76 0.43 -8.47
CA LEU A 48 2.98 -0.07 -9.61
C LEU A 48 1.83 0.88 -9.97
N HIS A 49 1.18 1.48 -8.97
CA HIS A 49 0.14 2.48 -9.18
C HIS A 49 0.70 3.77 -9.79
N ASP A 50 1.82 4.27 -9.28
CA ASP A 50 2.49 5.46 -9.82
C ASP A 50 3.00 5.25 -11.26
N LEU A 51 3.33 4.01 -11.62
CA LEU A 51 3.66 3.60 -12.98
C LEU A 51 2.42 3.39 -13.88
N GLY A 52 1.21 3.48 -13.34
CA GLY A 52 -0.05 3.25 -14.06
C GLY A 52 -0.31 1.79 -14.45
N ILE A 53 0.35 0.84 -13.78
CA ILE A 53 0.19 -0.60 -14.03
C ILE A 53 -1.07 -1.13 -13.33
N ILE A 54 -1.38 -0.59 -12.16
CA ILE A 54 -2.56 -0.96 -11.36
C ILE A 54 -3.32 0.30 -10.91
N ASP A 55 -4.62 0.12 -10.65
CA ASP A 55 -5.56 1.15 -10.17
C ASP A 55 -6.08 0.80 -8.76
#